data_AF-F0YRC4-F1
#
_entry.id   AF-F0YRC4-F1
#
_cell.length_a   1.000
_cell.length_b   1.000
_cell.length_c   1.000
_cell.angle_alpha   90.00
_cell.angle_beta   90.00
_cell.angle_gamma   90.00
#
_symmetry.space_group_name_H-M   'P 1'
#
loop_
_entity.id
_entity.type
_entity.pdbx_description
1 polymer ?
#
loop_
_entity_poly.entity_id
_entity_poly.type
_entity_poly.pdbx_seq_one_letter_code
_entity_poly.pdbx_strand_id
1 'polypeptide(L)'
;MADDAPAALADVVIDAVGPDAATHALEERVWVPCKRDVWRLATALVRPGEELEIEVAGLDGNPQRFRRKDVRDFDPSHLVPVDDLMRVNNLSEAPLLDALARRHAADAIYTA
;
A
#
# COMPACT_ATOMS: atom_id res chain seq x y z
N MET A 1 33.68 -20.97 14.90
CA MET A 1 33.88 -19.64 15.52
C MET A 1 33.20 -18.67 14.55
N ALA A 2 31.94 -18.35 14.86
CA ALA A 2 31.14 -17.44 14.06
C ALA A 2 31.56 -16.02 14.41
N ASP A 3 31.89 -15.22 13.40
CA ASP A 3 32.08 -13.79 13.56
C ASP A 3 31.09 -13.08 12.63
N ASP A 4 30.31 -12.24 13.28
CA ASP A 4 29.09 -11.56 12.86
C ASP A 4 29.50 -10.18 12.31
N ALA A 5 29.06 -9.85 11.09
CA ALA A 5 29.06 -8.48 10.60
C ALA A 5 27.94 -8.29 9.56
N PRO A 6 27.27 -7.12 9.57
CA PRO A 6 25.84 -7.02 9.29
C PRO A 6 25.48 -6.96 7.81
N ALA A 7 24.33 -7.55 7.48
CA ALA A 7 23.69 -7.47 6.18
C ALA A 7 23.45 -6.01 5.78
N ALA A 8 24.13 -5.58 4.73
CA ALA A 8 23.91 -4.31 4.08
C ALA A 8 22.47 -4.23 3.56
N LEU A 9 21.83 -3.10 3.83
CA LEU A 9 20.55 -2.69 3.30
C LEU A 9 20.58 -2.84 1.77
N ALA A 10 19.74 -3.75 1.26
CA ALA A 10 19.56 -3.89 -0.18
C ALA A 10 18.87 -2.64 -0.70
N ASP A 11 19.63 -1.78 -1.37
CA ASP A 11 19.12 -0.79 -2.30
C ASP A 11 18.26 -1.53 -3.33
N VAL A 12 16.94 -1.42 -3.20
CA VAL A 12 16.00 -1.84 -4.25
C VAL A 12 16.11 -0.80 -5.36
N VAL A 13 16.99 -1.09 -6.31
CA VAL A 13 17.03 -0.46 -7.61
C VAL A 13 15.70 -0.79 -8.30
N ILE A 14 14.80 0.19 -8.36
CA ILE A 14 13.62 0.10 -9.22
C ILE A 14 14.08 0.59 -10.59
N ASP A 15 14.23 -0.36 -11.52
CA ASP A 15 14.52 -0.05 -12.92
C ASP A 15 13.44 0.90 -13.45
N ALA A 16 13.89 2.07 -13.89
CA ALA A 16 13.08 3.05 -14.58
C ALA A 16 12.52 2.41 -15.85
N VAL A 17 11.19 2.26 -15.90
CA VAL A 17 10.47 1.95 -17.13
C VAL A 17 10.76 3.08 -18.13
N GLY A 18 11.38 2.69 -19.24
CA GLY A 18 11.88 3.58 -20.28
C GLY A 18 10.79 4.43 -20.97
N PRO A 19 11.23 5.50 -21.65
CA PRO A 19 10.39 6.63 -21.99
C PRO A 19 9.70 6.44 -23.33
N ASP A 20 8.38 6.24 -23.34
CA ASP A 20 7.60 6.57 -24.53
C ASP A 20 6.15 6.92 -24.20
N ALA A 21 5.70 8.04 -24.77
CA ALA A 21 4.40 8.69 -24.64
C ALA A 21 4.08 9.34 -23.27
N ALA A 22 4.47 10.61 -23.17
CA ALA A 22 4.06 11.58 -22.16
C ALA A 22 2.53 11.74 -22.04
N THR A 23 1.91 10.85 -21.28
CA THR A 23 0.69 11.16 -20.52
C THR A 23 1.14 11.12 -19.07
N HIS A 24 1.09 12.24 -18.35
CA HIS A 24 1.47 12.31 -16.94
C HIS A 24 0.54 11.40 -16.11
N ALA A 25 0.86 10.11 -16.04
CA ALA A 25 0.23 9.20 -15.10
C ALA A 25 0.79 9.55 -13.72
N LEU A 26 -0.08 10.03 -12.84
CA LEU A 26 0.30 10.25 -11.45
C LEU A 26 0.29 8.90 -10.76
N GLU A 27 1.40 8.54 -10.13
CA GLU A 27 1.46 7.40 -9.22
C GLU A 27 0.85 7.80 -7.88
N GLU A 28 -0.22 7.11 -7.49
CA GLU A 28 -0.91 7.33 -6.23
C GLU A 28 -0.98 6.01 -5.45
N ARG A 29 -0.64 6.03 -4.17
CA ARG A 29 -0.93 4.89 -3.30
C ARG A 29 -2.42 4.86 -2.99
N VAL A 30 -3.04 3.71 -3.10
CA VAL A 30 -4.47 3.53 -2.81
C VAL A 30 -4.74 2.17 -2.18
N TRP A 31 -5.82 2.10 -1.43
CA TRP A 31 -6.33 0.83 -0.91
C TRP A 31 -7.31 0.22 -1.89
N VAL A 32 -7.07 -1.03 -2.26
CA VAL A 32 -7.92 -1.81 -3.16
C VAL A 32 -8.57 -2.99 -2.44
N PRO A 33 -9.79 -3.37 -2.82
CA PRO A 33 -10.44 -4.55 -2.28
C PRO A 33 -9.69 -5.82 -2.73
N CYS A 34 -9.45 -6.73 -1.79
CA CYS A 34 -8.75 -7.98 -2.02
C CYS A 34 -9.53 -9.14 -1.40
N LYS A 35 -9.75 -10.24 -2.15
CA LYS A 35 -10.51 -11.39 -1.62
C LYS A 35 -9.84 -12.08 -0.43
N ARG A 36 -8.52 -11.96 -0.30
CA ARG A 36 -7.75 -12.62 0.75
C ARG A 36 -7.66 -11.78 2.01
N ASP A 37 -7.31 -10.51 1.87
CA ASP A 37 -6.96 -9.63 2.98
C ASP A 37 -8.05 -8.54 3.24
N VAL A 38 -9.18 -8.62 2.53
CA VAL A 38 -10.27 -7.62 2.43
C VAL A 38 -9.82 -6.32 1.77
N TRP A 39 -8.73 -5.72 2.25
CA TRP A 39 -8.09 -4.53 1.69
C TRP A 39 -6.58 -4.75 1.52
N ARG A 40 -6.01 -4.12 0.50
CA ARG A 40 -4.56 -4.12 0.29
C ARG A 40 -4.08 -2.79 -0.27
N LEU A 41 -2.91 -2.35 0.17
CA LEU A 41 -2.26 -1.17 -0.38
C LEU A 41 -1.63 -1.50 -1.75
N ALA A 42 -1.87 -0.64 -2.74
CA ALA A 42 -1.38 -0.77 -4.10
C ALA A 42 -0.95 0.58 -4.68
N THR A 43 -0.21 0.54 -5.79
CA THR A 43 0.15 1.75 -6.54
C THR A 43 -0.75 1.86 -7.77
N ALA A 44 -1.55 2.91 -7.81
CA ALA A 44 -2.40 3.24 -8.92
C ALA A 44 -1.69 4.17 -9.90
N LEU A 45 -1.87 3.89 -11.19
CA LEU A 45 -1.50 4.76 -12.29
C LEU A 45 -2.74 5.53 -12.71
N VAL A 46 -2.81 6.79 -12.30
CA VAL A 46 -3.98 7.65 -12.58
C VAL A 46 -3.81 8.31 -13.94
N ARG A 47 -4.60 7.89 -14.93
CA ARG A 47 -4.70 8.58 -16.23
C ARG A 47 -5.85 9.60 -16.19
N PRO A 48 -5.63 10.84 -16.65
CA PRO A 48 -6.69 11.86 -16.65
C PRO A 48 -7.83 11.45 -17.59
N GLY A 49 -9.05 11.33 -17.04
CA GLY A 49 -10.28 11.08 -17.81
C GLY A 49 -10.77 9.64 -17.89
N GLU A 50 -10.09 8.66 -17.25
CA GLU A 50 -10.45 7.23 -17.34
C GLU A 50 -10.54 6.52 -15.98
N GLU A 51 -10.95 5.24 -16.00
CA GLU A 51 -10.89 4.31 -14.86
C GLU A 51 -9.45 4.15 -14.35
N LEU A 52 -9.28 3.87 -13.06
CA LEU A 52 -7.95 3.73 -12.44
C LEU A 52 -7.35 2.38 -12.84
N GLU A 53 -6.18 2.41 -13.47
CA GLU A 53 -5.38 1.21 -13.70
C GLU A 53 -4.45 1.03 -12.50
N ILE A 54 -4.60 -0.07 -11.77
CA ILE A 54 -3.91 -0.28 -10.50
C ILE A 54 -3.01 -1.51 -10.61
N GLU A 55 -1.75 -1.30 -10.30
CA GLU A 55 -0.80 -2.38 -10.19
C GLU A 55 -0.66 -2.78 -8.72
N VAL A 56 -1.12 -4.00 -8.42
CA VAL A 56 -0.98 -4.58 -7.08
C VAL A 56 0.32 -5.36 -7.05
N ALA A 57 1.37 -4.72 -6.54
CA ALA A 57 2.62 -5.40 -6.29
C ALA A 57 2.44 -6.51 -5.24
N GLY A 58 2.90 -7.72 -5.55
CA GLY A 58 3.13 -8.74 -4.54
C GLY A 58 2.01 -9.74 -4.24
N LEU A 59 1.21 -10.18 -5.22
CA LEU A 59 0.64 -11.54 -5.11
C LEU A 59 0.31 -12.23 -6.43
N ASP A 60 -0.24 -11.49 -7.40
CA ASP A 60 -0.66 -12.09 -8.68
C ASP A 60 0.10 -11.53 -9.89
N GLY A 61 0.96 -10.52 -9.68
CA GLY A 61 1.82 -9.90 -10.72
C GLY A 61 1.08 -9.26 -11.89
N ASN A 62 -0.26 -9.31 -11.89
CA ASN A 62 -1.10 -8.86 -12.99
C ASN A 62 -1.74 -7.51 -12.65
N PRO A 63 -1.64 -6.51 -13.52
CA PRO A 63 -2.34 -5.24 -13.35
C PRO A 63 -3.86 -5.48 -13.33
N GLN A 64 -4.55 -4.77 -12.43
CA GLN A 64 -6.00 -4.87 -12.26
C GLN A 64 -6.63 -3.48 -12.41
N ARG A 65 -7.80 -3.43 -13.05
CA ARG A 65 -8.53 -2.17 -13.23
C ARG A 65 -9.62 -2.04 -12.20
N PHE A 66 -9.69 -0.87 -11.58
CA PHE A 66 -10.70 -0.54 -10.59
C PHE A 66 -11.31 0.83 -10.88
N ARG A 67 -12.56 1.02 -10.48
CA ARG A 67 -13.17 2.35 -10.51
C ARG A 67 -12.77 3.13 -9.27
N ARG A 68 -12.63 4.46 -9.38
CA ARG A 68 -12.27 5.32 -8.24
C ARG A 68 -13.20 5.16 -7.03
N LYS A 69 -14.47 4.81 -7.24
CA LYS A 69 -15.43 4.55 -6.15
C LYS A 69 -15.16 3.28 -5.33
N ASP A 70 -14.45 2.32 -5.92
CA ASP A 70 -14.21 1.00 -5.33
C ASP A 70 -12.88 0.96 -4.56
N VAL A 71 -12.08 2.04 -4.65
CA VAL A 71 -10.82 2.21 -3.91
C VAL A 71 -10.99 3.15 -2.73
N ARG A 72 -10.02 3.16 -1.82
CA ARG A 72 -9.91 4.18 -0.75
C ARG A 72 -8.58 4.91 -0.85
N ASP A 73 -8.62 6.17 -0.48
CA ASP A 73 -7.45 7.03 -0.52
C ASP A 73 -6.46 6.60 0.56
N PHE A 74 -5.17 6.64 0.21
CA PHE A 74 -4.08 6.46 1.14
C PHE A 74 -3.73 7.78 1.83
N ASP A 75 -3.37 7.70 3.10
CA ASP A 75 -2.72 8.79 3.83
C ASP A 75 -1.43 8.27 4.48
N PRO A 76 -0.34 9.06 4.51
CA PRO A 76 0.91 8.63 5.14
C PRO A 76 0.78 8.18 6.61
N SER A 77 -0.20 8.71 7.36
CA SER A 77 -0.49 8.26 8.73
C SER A 77 -0.88 6.78 8.82
N HIS A 78 -1.37 6.18 7.72
CA HIS A 78 -1.71 4.77 7.66
C HIS A 78 -0.50 3.85 7.88
N LEU A 79 0.70 4.29 7.55
CA LEU A 79 1.90 3.47 7.71
C LEU A 79 2.51 3.54 9.11
N VAL A 80 2.16 4.57 9.87
CA VAL A 80 2.72 4.79 11.21
C VAL A 80 2.10 3.79 12.17
N PRO A 81 2.89 2.98 12.90
CA PRO A 81 2.37 2.18 13.99
C PRO A 81 1.77 3.08 15.06
N VAL A 82 0.51 2.86 15.39
CA VAL A 82 -0.21 3.61 16.43
C VAL A 82 -0.80 2.66 17.46
N ASP A 83 -0.76 3.06 18.72
CA ASP A 83 -1.48 2.41 19.82
C ASP A 83 -2.90 2.95 19.99
N ASP A 84 -3.11 4.17 19.51
CA ASP A 84 -4.37 4.91 19.51
C ASP A 84 -4.75 5.24 18.06
N LEU A 85 -5.81 4.60 17.58
CA LEU A 85 -6.30 4.73 16.21
C LEU A 85 -6.85 6.13 15.91
N MET A 86 -7.23 6.91 16.94
CA MET A 86 -7.70 8.29 16.76
C MET A 86 -6.59 9.23 16.27
N ARG A 87 -5.33 8.78 16.26
CA ARG A 87 -4.20 9.53 15.72
C ARG A 87 -4.03 9.40 14.20
N VAL A 88 -4.84 8.56 13.56
CA VAL A 88 -4.82 8.38 12.10
C VAL A 88 -5.66 9.47 11.43
N ASN A 89 -5.09 10.18 10.46
CA ASN A 89 -5.73 11.33 9.83
C ASN A 89 -6.95 10.95 8.97
N ASN A 90 -6.91 9.77 8.35
CA ASN A 90 -7.99 9.24 7.53
C ASN A 90 -8.34 7.83 8.01
N LEU A 91 -9.39 7.73 8.83
CA LEU A 91 -9.82 6.47 9.43
C LEU A 91 -10.88 5.74 8.60
N SER A 92 -10.57 5.46 7.34
CA SER A 92 -11.39 4.56 6.52
C SER A 92 -11.22 3.09 6.94
N GLU A 93 -12.11 2.21 6.47
CA GLU A 93 -12.10 0.80 6.84
C GLU A 93 -10.77 0.08 6.51
N ALA A 94 -10.17 0.42 5.36
CA ALA A 94 -8.92 -0.19 4.89
C ALA A 94 -7.73 0.03 5.84
N PRO A 95 -7.34 1.28 6.19
CA PRO A 95 -6.25 1.53 7.13
C PRO A 95 -6.56 1.06 8.55
N LEU A 96 -7.83 1.04 8.96
CA LEU A 96 -8.24 0.50 10.26
C LEU A 96 -7.95 -1.01 10.36
N LEU A 97 -8.38 -1.78 9.36
CA LEU A 97 -8.14 -3.22 9.32
C LEU A 97 -6.66 -3.54 9.23
N ASP A 98 -5.90 -2.79 8.42
CA ASP A 98 -4.46 -2.96 8.32
C ASP A 98 -3.73 -2.67 9.64
N ALA A 99 -4.10 -1.60 10.34
CA ALA A 99 -3.52 -1.27 11.64
C ALA A 99 -3.79 -2.37 12.68
N LEU A 100 -5.04 -2.86 12.76
CA LEU A 100 -5.41 -3.95 13.66
C LEU A 100 -4.69 -5.26 13.30
N ALA A 101 -4.56 -5.58 12.01
CA ALA A 101 -3.87 -6.77 11.55
C ALA A 101 -2.38 -6.74 11.91
N ARG A 102 -1.71 -5.59 11.74
CA ARG A 102 -0.30 -5.41 12.15
C ARG A 102 -0.12 -5.56 13.65
N ARG A 103 -1.02 -4.98 14.45
CA ARG A 103 -0.99 -5.11 15.92
C ARG A 103 -1.22 -6.54 16.37
N HIS A 104 -2.19 -7.23 15.78
CA HIS A 104 -2.44 -8.64 16.04
C HIS A 104 -1.23 -9.52 15.69
N ALA A 105 -0.58 -9.28 14.55
CA ALA A 105 0.64 -9.99 14.15
C ALA A 105 1.83 -9.73 15.10
N ALA A 106 1.80 -8.61 15.82
CA ALA A 106 2.78 -8.23 16.85
C ALA A 106 2.37 -8.65 18.27
N ASP A 107 1.36 -9.51 18.43
CA ASP A 107 0.81 -9.98 19.72
C ASP A 107 0.23 -8.84 20.61
N ALA A 108 -0.13 -7.70 20.00
CA ALA A 108 -0.73 -6.55 20.66
C ALA A 108 -2.25 -6.50 20.41
N ILE A 109 -3.00 -7.28 21.18
CA ILE A 109 -4.45 -7.49 20.95
C ILE A 109 -5.36 -6.34 21.43
N TYR A 110 -4.84 -5.41 22.24
CA TYR A 110 -5.57 -4.23 22.69
C TYR A 110 -5.13 -3.00 21.89
N THR A 111 -6.11 -2.20 21.47
CA THR A 111 -5.90 -0.96 20.70
C THR A 111 -6.89 0.08 21.20
N ALA A 112 -6.41 1.30 21.43
CA ALA A 112 -7.26 2.43 21.83
C ALA A 112 -7.86 3.13 20.60
#